data_AF-Q02AW7-F1
#
_entry.id   AF-Q02AW7-F1
#
_cell.length_a   1.000
_cell.length_b   1.000
_cell.length_c   1.000
_cell.angle_alpha   90.00
_cell.angle_beta   90.00
_cell.angle_gamma   90.00
#
_symmetry.space_group_name_H-M   'P 1'
#
loop_
_entity.id
_entity.type
_entity.pdbx_description
1 polymer ?
#
loop_
_entity_poly.entity_id
_entity_poly.type
_entity_poly.pdbx_seq_one_letter_code
_entity_poly.pdbx_strand_id
1 'polypeptide(L)'
;MKVLLGSFLALTMITSASAQRVINNGSVDGLMAVASRPGISPKIEIEAADDFVLNGFFNAYHATFTGLLTGGATVSSIGVVNVEIYRVFPKDSTTPPSNNVPTRNNSPSDEAFATRSTADGNLTFTATALGNFSAANSVLNGINKSPGQTTNGEGPVSGTEVLIDVTFKTPIGLPADHYFIVPQVQVTGGEFMWLSSTRPIVSPGLPFTPDLQAWVRNANLDPDWLRVGTDIVGGATPPTFNLAFTLDLRPDPSNIIYLWFGQ
;
A
#
# COMPACT_ATOMS: atom_id res chain seq x y z
N MET A 1 -58.76 26.63 35.11
CA MET A 1 -58.50 25.91 33.85
C MET A 1 -57.65 26.78 32.93
N LYS A 2 -56.35 26.47 32.84
CA LYS A 2 -55.48 26.58 31.64
C LYS A 2 -54.04 26.40 32.11
N VAL A 3 -53.59 25.15 32.06
CA VAL A 3 -52.19 24.75 32.17
C VAL A 3 -51.53 25.14 30.84
N LEU A 4 -50.45 25.92 30.86
CA LEU A 4 -49.58 26.09 29.69
C LEU A 4 -48.32 25.26 29.93
N LEU A 5 -48.33 24.06 29.35
CA LEU A 5 -47.15 23.21 29.21
C LEU A 5 -46.20 23.87 28.20
N GLY A 6 -45.04 24.34 28.66
CA GLY A 6 -43.93 24.69 27.78
C GLY A 6 -43.19 23.42 27.37
N SER A 7 -43.39 22.97 26.13
CA SER A 7 -42.64 21.85 25.56
C SER A 7 -41.21 22.30 25.21
N PHE A 8 -40.22 21.81 25.96
CA PHE A 8 -38.82 21.82 25.54
C PHE A 8 -38.64 20.78 24.42
N LEU A 9 -38.40 21.23 23.18
CA LEU A 9 -37.95 20.35 22.11
C LEU A 9 -36.41 20.33 22.15
N ALA A 10 -35.83 19.36 22.85
CA ALA A 10 -34.40 19.09 22.78
C ALA A 10 -34.10 18.40 21.44
N LEU A 11 -33.62 19.17 20.46
CA LEU A 11 -33.12 18.62 19.21
C LEU A 11 -31.68 18.11 19.44
N THR A 12 -31.55 16.85 19.85
CA THR A 12 -30.25 16.16 19.88
C THR A 12 -29.77 15.98 18.44
N MET A 13 -28.85 16.84 18.01
CA MET A 13 -28.05 16.58 16.82
C MET A 13 -26.99 15.54 17.16
N ILE A 14 -27.25 14.28 16.80
CA ILE A 14 -26.21 13.26 16.75
C ILE A 14 -25.45 13.51 15.45
N THR A 15 -24.35 14.26 15.50
CA THR A 15 -23.37 14.19 14.42
C THR A 15 -22.69 12.84 14.54
N SER A 16 -22.99 11.93 13.61
CA SER A 16 -22.15 10.73 13.44
C SER A 16 -20.80 11.22 12.94
N ALA A 17 -19.83 11.42 13.84
CA ALA A 17 -18.44 11.45 13.44
C ALA A 17 -18.20 10.17 12.63
N SER A 18 -17.84 10.30 11.35
CA SER A 18 -17.47 9.12 10.55
C SER A 18 -16.37 8.39 11.32
N ALA A 19 -16.56 7.10 11.58
CA ALA A 19 -15.64 6.37 12.44
C ALA A 19 -14.28 6.22 11.74
N GLN A 20 -13.23 6.06 12.54
CA GLN A 20 -11.95 5.57 12.07
C GLN A 20 -12.16 4.33 11.18
N ARG A 21 -11.50 4.30 10.02
CA ARG A 21 -11.53 3.20 9.08
C ARG A 21 -10.15 2.55 9.01
N VAL A 22 -10.12 1.23 9.00
CA VAL A 22 -8.89 0.46 8.83
C VAL A 22 -8.98 -0.32 7.53
N ILE A 23 -7.97 -0.18 6.68
CA ILE A 23 -7.69 -1.15 5.62
C ILE A 23 -6.80 -2.22 6.21
N ASN A 24 -7.04 -3.49 5.90
CA ASN A 24 -6.26 -4.60 6.42
C ASN A 24 -6.28 -5.78 5.43
N ASN A 25 -5.14 -6.09 4.82
CA ASN A 25 -5.02 -7.18 3.86
C ASN A 25 -4.70 -8.54 4.54
N GLY A 26 -4.70 -8.59 5.86
CA GLY A 26 -4.53 -9.81 6.65
C GLY A 26 -3.07 -10.15 6.95
N SER A 27 -2.87 -11.37 7.45
CA SER A 27 -1.54 -11.89 7.82
C SER A 27 -0.74 -12.35 6.60
N VAL A 28 0.58 -12.42 6.75
CA VAL A 28 1.46 -12.99 5.72
C VAL A 28 1.13 -14.47 5.48
N ASP A 29 1.22 -14.92 4.22
CA ASP A 29 0.88 -16.29 3.82
C ASP A 29 2.11 -17.16 3.45
N GLY A 30 3.29 -16.55 3.34
CA GLY A 30 4.53 -17.23 2.98
C GLY A 30 4.61 -17.68 1.52
N LEU A 31 3.74 -17.20 0.63
CA LEU A 31 3.73 -17.63 -0.77
C LEU A 31 4.64 -16.78 -1.66
N MET A 32 4.72 -15.48 -1.42
CA MET A 32 5.46 -14.54 -2.27
C MET A 32 6.16 -13.45 -1.45
N ALA A 33 7.32 -13.02 -1.92
CA ALA A 33 8.03 -11.86 -1.42
C ALA A 33 8.44 -10.95 -2.59
N VAL A 34 8.06 -9.67 -2.56
CA VAL A 34 8.29 -8.73 -3.66
C VAL A 34 9.19 -7.60 -3.18
N ALA A 35 10.33 -7.39 -3.83
CA ALA A 35 11.25 -6.32 -3.47
C ALA A 35 10.58 -4.94 -3.56
N SER A 36 10.86 -4.06 -2.60
CA SER A 36 10.43 -2.66 -2.67
C SER A 36 11.42 -1.75 -1.94
N ARG A 37 12.07 -0.85 -2.68
CA ARG A 37 13.17 -0.02 -2.18
C ARG A 37 13.35 1.25 -3.02
N PRO A 38 13.80 2.36 -2.41
CA PRO A 38 14.20 3.55 -3.16
C PRO A 38 15.44 3.27 -4.02
N GLY A 39 15.56 4.00 -5.13
CA GLY A 39 16.74 3.96 -6.00
C GLY A 39 17.94 4.64 -5.36
N ILE A 40 18.92 3.85 -4.89
CA ILE A 40 20.16 4.36 -4.31
C ILE A 40 21.32 3.52 -4.86
N SER A 41 22.20 4.20 -5.61
CA SER A 41 23.36 3.56 -6.27
C SER A 41 24.14 2.66 -5.29
N PRO A 42 24.45 1.41 -5.68
CA PRO A 42 24.33 0.84 -7.02
C PRO A 42 22.96 0.20 -7.34
N LYS A 43 22.00 0.22 -6.41
CA LYS A 43 20.69 -0.40 -6.59
C LYS A 43 19.73 0.55 -7.29
N ILE A 44 19.06 0.05 -8.32
CA ILE A 44 17.92 0.75 -8.92
C ILE A 44 16.70 0.66 -8.00
N GLU A 45 15.79 1.60 -8.20
CA GLU A 45 14.48 1.60 -7.58
C GLU A 45 13.67 0.37 -8.02
N ILE A 46 12.95 -0.18 -7.05
CA ILE A 46 11.91 -1.19 -7.27
C ILE A 46 10.74 -0.79 -6.39
N GLU A 47 9.55 -0.81 -6.95
CA GLU A 47 8.33 -0.45 -6.24
C GLU A 47 7.34 -1.58 -6.34
N ALA A 48 6.87 -2.05 -5.18
CA ALA A 48 5.75 -2.98 -5.07
C ALA A 48 4.51 -2.24 -4.55
N ALA A 49 3.35 -2.56 -5.11
CA ALA A 49 2.11 -1.85 -4.88
C ALA A 49 0.96 -2.81 -4.61
N ASP A 50 0.06 -2.45 -3.69
CA ASP A 50 -1.20 -3.17 -3.48
C ASP A 50 -2.36 -2.20 -3.21
N ASP A 51 -3.58 -2.62 -3.52
CA ASP A 51 -4.70 -1.70 -3.66
C ASP A 51 -5.62 -1.59 -2.44
N PHE A 52 -6.37 -0.49 -2.41
CA PHE A 52 -7.49 -0.28 -1.50
C PHE A 52 -8.49 0.72 -2.08
N VAL A 53 -9.74 0.63 -1.63
CA VAL A 53 -10.84 1.49 -2.12
C VAL A 53 -11.40 2.35 -1.00
N LEU A 54 -11.65 3.63 -1.29
CA LEU A 54 -12.32 4.60 -0.42
C LEU A 54 -13.62 5.11 -1.05
N ASN A 55 -14.70 5.15 -0.28
CA ASN A 55 -16.00 5.71 -0.71
C ASN A 55 -16.27 7.12 -0.15
N GLY A 56 -15.26 7.75 0.46
CA GLY A 56 -15.36 9.07 1.08
C GLY A 56 -13.98 9.68 1.27
N PHE A 57 -13.93 10.92 1.74
CA PHE A 57 -12.67 11.60 2.05
C PHE A 57 -12.14 11.16 3.43
N PHE A 58 -10.91 10.67 3.47
CA PHE A 58 -10.20 10.31 4.70
C PHE A 58 -8.79 10.88 4.68
N ASN A 59 -8.19 11.03 5.85
CA ASN A 59 -6.78 11.28 6.02
C ASN A 59 -6.11 10.00 6.50
N ALA A 60 -5.04 9.58 5.83
CA ALA A 60 -4.17 8.51 6.30
C ALA A 60 -3.17 9.08 7.32
N TYR A 61 -3.12 8.46 8.51
CA TYR A 61 -2.23 8.87 9.60
C TYR A 61 -1.12 7.87 9.87
N HIS A 62 -1.41 6.59 9.63
CA HIS A 62 -0.55 5.49 10.02
C HIS A 62 -0.73 4.33 9.06
N ALA A 63 0.35 3.60 8.79
CA ALA A 63 0.31 2.38 8.01
C ALA A 63 1.27 1.36 8.61
N THR A 64 0.98 0.08 8.39
CA THR A 64 1.94 -1.00 8.66
C THR A 64 2.13 -1.84 7.43
N PHE A 65 3.34 -2.33 7.19
CA PHE A 65 3.59 -3.34 6.16
C PHE A 65 4.59 -4.37 6.70
N THR A 66 4.30 -5.64 6.41
CA THR A 66 5.12 -6.77 6.90
C THR A 66 5.98 -7.29 5.75
N GLY A 67 7.29 -7.35 5.96
CA GLY A 67 8.22 -7.79 4.95
C GLY A 67 9.30 -8.71 5.49
N LEU A 68 10.28 -8.99 4.64
CA LEU A 68 11.40 -9.87 4.92
C LEU A 68 12.71 -9.12 4.68
N LEU A 69 13.56 -9.07 5.70
CA LEU A 69 14.95 -8.61 5.59
C LEU A 69 15.84 -9.78 5.20
N THR A 70 16.46 -9.69 4.02
CA THR A 70 17.29 -10.77 3.46
C THR A 70 18.79 -10.49 3.66
N GLY A 71 19.65 -11.45 3.28
CA GLY A 71 21.11 -11.26 3.28
C GLY A 71 21.75 -11.11 4.67
N GLY A 72 21.04 -11.47 5.74
CA GLY A 72 21.49 -11.25 7.11
C GLY A 72 21.32 -9.81 7.61
N ALA A 73 20.62 -8.96 6.87
CA ALA A 73 20.23 -7.64 7.32
C ALA A 73 19.34 -7.72 8.57
N THR A 74 19.50 -6.74 9.46
CA THR A 74 18.67 -6.62 10.68
C THR A 74 17.89 -5.32 10.64
N VAL A 75 17.04 -5.06 11.64
CA VAL A 75 16.32 -3.78 11.74
C VAL A 75 17.25 -2.56 11.77
N SER A 76 18.50 -2.70 12.23
CA SER A 76 19.49 -1.61 12.21
C SER A 76 20.08 -1.36 10.81
N SER A 77 19.83 -2.24 9.85
CA SER A 77 20.22 -2.09 8.45
C SER A 77 19.23 -1.23 7.64
N ILE A 78 18.08 -0.89 8.23
CA ILE A 78 17.04 -0.08 7.57
C ILE A 78 17.46 1.39 7.57
N GLY A 79 17.43 1.99 6.38
CA GLY A 79 17.70 3.41 6.15
C GLY A 79 16.41 4.19 5.90
N VAL A 80 16.36 4.85 4.74
CA VAL A 80 15.19 5.62 4.30
C VAL A 80 13.97 4.71 4.12
N VAL A 81 12.82 5.17 4.60
CA VAL A 81 11.50 4.58 4.35
C VAL A 81 10.63 5.60 3.63
N ASN A 82 10.09 5.20 2.48
CA ASN A 82 9.10 5.97 1.72
C ASN A 82 7.76 5.25 1.75
N VAL A 83 6.68 6.02 1.69
CA VAL A 83 5.35 5.53 1.35
C VAL A 83 4.76 6.47 0.31
N GLU A 84 4.38 5.90 -0.81
CA GLU A 84 3.67 6.61 -1.86
C GLU A 84 2.26 6.08 -2.03
N ILE A 85 1.38 6.95 -2.51
CA ILE A 85 0.02 6.61 -2.88
C ILE A 85 -0.15 6.89 -4.37
N TYR A 86 -0.59 5.90 -5.12
CA TYR A 86 -0.94 6.03 -6.54
C TYR A 86 -2.45 5.89 -6.71
N ARG A 87 -2.99 6.43 -7.81
CA ARG A 87 -4.38 6.21 -8.20
C ARG A 87 -4.42 5.17 -9.33
N VAL A 88 -5.59 4.60 -9.58
CA VAL A 88 -5.74 3.64 -10.68
C VAL A 88 -5.57 4.35 -12.04
N PHE A 89 -4.77 3.76 -12.92
CA PHE A 89 -4.60 4.17 -14.32
C PHE A 89 -5.96 4.29 -15.03
N PRO A 90 -6.22 5.33 -15.86
CA PRO A 90 -5.26 6.31 -16.38
C PRO A 90 -5.19 7.63 -15.59
N LYS A 91 -5.70 7.67 -14.36
CA LYS A 91 -5.58 8.88 -13.55
C LYS A 91 -4.11 9.15 -13.27
N ASP A 92 -3.69 10.42 -13.25
CA ASP A 92 -2.29 10.82 -13.06
C ASP A 92 -1.28 10.20 -14.04
N SER A 93 -1.79 9.78 -15.20
CA SER A 93 -0.97 9.32 -16.31
C SER A 93 -1.05 10.31 -17.45
N THR A 94 0.11 10.72 -17.94
CA THR A 94 0.24 11.55 -19.14
C THR A 94 0.93 10.81 -20.28
N THR A 95 1.54 9.68 -19.97
CA THR A 95 2.25 8.87 -20.96
C THR A 95 1.25 7.94 -21.64
N PRO A 96 1.20 7.91 -22.98
CA PRO A 96 0.36 6.94 -23.68
C PRO A 96 0.84 5.52 -23.36
N PRO A 97 -0.03 4.50 -23.35
CA PRO A 97 0.38 3.11 -23.13
C PRO A 97 1.57 2.73 -24.02
N SER A 98 2.68 2.36 -23.38
CA SER A 98 3.99 2.17 -24.03
C SER A 98 4.14 0.82 -24.75
N ASN A 99 3.17 -0.08 -24.57
CA ASN A 99 3.24 -1.51 -24.92
C ASN A 99 4.41 -2.28 -24.27
N ASN A 100 5.08 -1.71 -23.26
CA ASN A 100 6.14 -2.40 -22.51
C ASN A 100 5.61 -3.47 -21.55
N VAL A 101 4.30 -3.54 -21.32
CA VAL A 101 3.66 -4.51 -20.42
C VAL A 101 2.42 -5.13 -21.07
N PRO A 102 1.99 -6.33 -20.66
CA PRO A 102 0.82 -6.98 -21.23
C PRO A 102 -0.48 -6.17 -21.06
N THR A 103 -0.62 -5.45 -19.95
CA THR A 103 -1.76 -4.56 -19.71
C THR A 103 -1.44 -3.50 -18.66
N ARG A 104 -2.02 -2.32 -18.82
CA ARG A 104 -2.10 -1.25 -17.80
C ARG A 104 -3.49 -1.15 -17.16
N ASN A 105 -4.42 -2.02 -17.56
CA ASN A 105 -5.77 -1.98 -17.04
C ASN A 105 -5.77 -2.28 -15.54
N ASN A 106 -6.33 -1.36 -14.75
CA ASN A 106 -6.33 -1.40 -13.28
C ASN A 106 -4.92 -1.43 -12.65
N SER A 107 -3.89 -0.93 -13.34
CA SER A 107 -2.56 -0.75 -12.73
C SER A 107 -2.49 0.54 -11.92
N PRO A 108 -1.42 0.75 -11.13
CA PRO A 108 -1.09 2.09 -10.66
C PRO A 108 -0.82 3.07 -11.83
N SER A 109 -1.00 4.35 -11.54
CA SER A 109 -0.73 5.50 -12.40
C SER A 109 0.76 5.68 -12.71
N ASP A 110 1.07 6.63 -13.60
CA ASP A 110 2.48 6.95 -13.92
C ASP A 110 3.14 7.68 -12.75
N GLU A 111 2.41 8.62 -12.16
CA GLU A 111 2.89 9.49 -11.09
C GLU A 111 2.23 9.16 -9.75
N ALA A 112 3.00 9.35 -8.67
CA ALA A 112 2.48 9.28 -7.31
C ALA A 112 1.52 10.45 -7.05
N PHE A 113 0.34 10.15 -6.50
CA PHE A 113 -0.59 11.16 -6.02
C PHE A 113 -0.05 11.87 -4.77
N ALA A 114 0.65 11.13 -3.90
CA ALA A 114 1.28 11.68 -2.71
C ALA A 114 2.46 10.82 -2.24
N THR A 115 3.52 11.47 -1.75
CA THR A 115 4.71 10.81 -1.18
C THR A 115 4.95 11.27 0.25
N ARG A 116 5.37 10.34 1.11
CA ARG A 116 5.90 10.61 2.45
C ARG A 116 7.21 9.85 2.64
N SER A 117 8.20 10.49 3.23
CA SER A 117 9.54 9.95 3.39
C SER A 117 10.15 10.36 4.73
N THR A 118 10.95 9.46 5.30
CA THR A 118 11.84 9.80 6.41
C THR A 118 12.90 10.83 6.01
N ALA A 119 13.34 10.83 4.74
CA ALA A 119 14.33 11.77 4.23
C ALA A 119 13.80 13.21 4.21
N ASP A 120 12.50 13.37 3.91
CA ASP A 120 11.80 14.66 3.93
C ASP A 120 11.33 15.06 5.34
N GLY A 121 11.52 14.20 6.33
CA GLY A 121 11.12 14.44 7.71
C GLY A 121 9.61 14.47 7.95
N ASN A 122 8.78 14.12 6.96
CA ASN A 122 7.31 14.11 7.02
C ASN A 122 6.71 12.73 7.38
N LEU A 123 7.56 11.73 7.58
CA LEU A 123 7.26 10.38 8.06
C LEU A 123 8.24 9.97 9.17
N THR A 124 7.77 9.19 10.14
CA THR A 124 8.61 8.43 11.09
C THR A 124 8.22 6.98 11.06
N PHE A 125 9.14 6.09 11.44
CA PHE A 125 8.85 4.67 11.51
C PHE A 125 9.47 4.00 12.73
N THR A 126 8.95 2.84 13.08
CA THR A 126 9.62 1.83 13.89
C THR A 126 9.67 0.51 13.11
N ALA A 127 10.65 -0.33 13.42
CA ALA A 127 10.80 -1.63 12.80
C ALA A 127 10.93 -2.69 13.90
N THR A 128 10.10 -3.73 13.83
CA THR A 128 10.08 -4.83 14.80
C THR A 128 10.42 -6.13 14.10
N ALA A 129 11.50 -6.78 14.51
CA ALA A 129 11.82 -8.13 14.05
C ALA A 129 10.84 -9.14 14.65
N LEU A 130 10.23 -9.97 13.81
CA LEU A 130 9.23 -10.98 14.18
C LEU A 130 9.81 -12.41 14.21
N GLY A 131 11.00 -12.61 13.66
CA GLY A 131 11.72 -13.88 13.69
C GLY A 131 12.08 -14.38 12.30
N ASN A 132 12.55 -15.62 12.21
CA ASN A 132 12.90 -16.23 10.92
C ASN A 132 11.64 -16.57 10.12
N PHE A 133 11.66 -16.23 8.83
CA PHE A 133 10.55 -16.49 7.93
C PHE A 133 11.06 -16.83 6.52
N SER A 134 10.23 -17.49 5.74
CA SER A 134 10.50 -17.87 4.36
C SER A 134 9.29 -17.64 3.47
N ALA A 135 9.51 -17.13 2.27
CA ALA A 135 8.51 -17.11 1.20
C ALA A 135 8.86 -18.16 0.14
N ALA A 136 7.84 -18.84 -0.41
CA ALA A 136 8.00 -19.91 -1.38
C ALA A 136 8.53 -19.43 -2.75
N ASN A 137 8.31 -18.16 -3.08
CA ASN A 137 8.85 -17.54 -4.29
C ASN A 137 9.14 -16.05 -4.04
N SER A 138 9.91 -15.42 -4.94
CA SER A 138 10.24 -14.00 -4.84
C SER A 138 10.33 -13.28 -6.19
N VAL A 139 10.22 -11.96 -6.13
CA VAL A 139 10.51 -11.05 -7.26
C VAL A 139 11.41 -9.91 -6.79
N LEU A 140 12.61 -9.84 -7.36
CA LEU A 140 13.67 -8.85 -7.13
C LEU A 140 14.22 -8.33 -8.46
N ASN A 141 14.83 -9.16 -9.30
CA ASN A 141 15.45 -8.69 -10.56
C ASN A 141 14.65 -9.07 -11.82
N GLY A 142 13.78 -10.07 -11.73
CA GLY A 142 12.98 -10.59 -12.86
C GLY A 142 11.86 -9.68 -13.38
N ILE A 143 12.00 -8.36 -13.27
CA ILE A 143 11.00 -7.35 -13.64
C ILE A 143 11.38 -6.80 -15.03
N ASN A 144 10.89 -7.45 -16.08
CA ASN A 144 11.28 -7.18 -17.48
C ASN A 144 10.11 -6.64 -18.31
N LYS A 145 10.42 -5.87 -19.35
CA LYS A 145 9.43 -5.46 -20.37
C LYS A 145 8.88 -6.68 -21.12
N SER A 146 7.69 -6.52 -21.68
CA SER A 146 7.11 -7.40 -22.68
C SER A 146 7.85 -7.25 -24.02
N PRO A 147 8.13 -8.36 -24.74
CA PRO A 147 8.00 -9.75 -24.29
C PRO A 147 9.14 -10.17 -23.36
N GLY A 148 8.88 -11.11 -22.45
CA GLY A 148 9.90 -11.69 -21.54
C GLY A 148 9.69 -11.35 -20.06
N GLN A 149 8.55 -10.76 -19.73
CA GLN A 149 8.14 -10.44 -18.36
C GLN A 149 7.87 -11.69 -17.49
N THR A 150 7.46 -12.81 -18.09
CA THR A 150 7.16 -14.04 -17.37
C THR A 150 8.43 -14.83 -17.06
N THR A 151 8.96 -14.64 -15.86
CA THR A 151 10.21 -15.22 -15.38
C THR A 151 10.00 -16.41 -14.45
N ASN A 152 8.77 -16.64 -13.98
CA ASN A 152 8.40 -17.56 -12.90
C ASN A 152 8.86 -17.14 -11.50
N GLY A 153 9.38 -15.91 -11.35
CA GLY A 153 10.01 -15.45 -10.11
C GLY A 153 11.44 -15.99 -9.94
N GLU A 154 12.03 -15.75 -8.77
CA GLU A 154 13.43 -16.06 -8.47
C GLU A 154 13.60 -17.17 -7.40
N GLY A 155 12.51 -17.87 -7.09
CA GLY A 155 12.50 -19.01 -6.16
C GLY A 155 12.38 -18.62 -4.68
N PRO A 156 12.49 -19.60 -3.76
CA PRO A 156 12.29 -19.35 -2.33
C PRO A 156 13.33 -18.39 -1.76
N VAL A 157 12.89 -17.51 -0.85
CA VAL A 157 13.75 -16.57 -0.13
C VAL A 157 13.48 -16.67 1.37
N SER A 158 14.54 -16.51 2.18
CA SER A 158 14.46 -16.55 3.64
C SER A 158 15.18 -15.36 4.28
N GLY A 159 14.77 -15.01 5.49
CA GLY A 159 15.29 -13.86 6.20
C GLY A 159 14.61 -13.64 7.54
N THR A 160 14.76 -12.43 8.05
CA THR A 160 14.05 -11.99 9.26
C THR A 160 12.75 -11.29 8.84
N GLU A 161 11.60 -11.83 9.24
CA GLU A 161 10.34 -11.13 9.10
C GLU A 161 10.37 -9.86 9.94
N VAL A 162 9.89 -8.77 9.37
CA VAL A 162 9.88 -7.45 10.00
C VAL A 162 8.53 -6.79 9.80
N LEU A 163 7.97 -6.25 10.87
CA LEU A 163 6.87 -5.29 10.82
C LEU A 163 7.45 -3.89 10.77
N ILE A 164 7.14 -3.15 9.70
CA ILE A 164 7.40 -1.73 9.61
C ILE A 164 6.12 -0.98 9.97
N ASP A 165 6.22 -0.12 10.97
CA ASP A 165 5.12 0.71 11.46
C ASP A 165 5.48 2.17 11.17
N VAL A 166 4.69 2.84 10.33
CA VAL A 166 4.94 4.23 9.93
C VAL A 166 3.86 5.15 10.46
N THR A 167 4.29 6.34 10.92
CA THR A 167 3.41 7.46 11.26
C THR A 167 3.67 8.62 10.31
N PHE A 168 2.63 9.08 9.64
CA PHE A 168 2.68 10.27 8.79
C PHE A 168 2.56 11.53 9.67
N LYS A 169 3.63 12.32 9.77
CA LYS A 169 3.59 13.60 10.48
C LYS A 169 2.69 14.61 9.77
N THR A 170 2.68 14.53 8.45
CA THR A 170 1.72 15.22 7.61
C THR A 170 0.76 14.16 7.06
N PRO A 171 -0.50 14.09 7.52
CA PRO A 171 -1.46 13.11 7.01
C PRO A 171 -1.63 13.22 5.50
N ILE A 172 -2.06 12.14 4.86
CA ILE A 172 -2.34 12.12 3.42
C ILE A 172 -3.85 12.22 3.23
N GLY A 173 -4.32 13.33 2.65
CA GLY A 173 -5.74 13.50 2.31
C GLY A 173 -6.11 12.70 1.07
N LEU A 174 -7.05 11.78 1.23
CA LEU A 174 -7.48 10.81 0.22
C LEU A 174 -8.99 10.96 -0.01
N PRO A 175 -9.42 11.64 -1.09
CA PRO A 175 -10.80 11.61 -1.56
C PRO A 175 -11.33 10.20 -1.83
N ALA A 176 -12.63 10.09 -2.16
CA ALA A 176 -13.19 8.82 -2.62
C ALA A 176 -12.52 8.41 -3.95
N ASP A 177 -11.87 7.25 -3.97
CA ASP A 177 -11.18 6.70 -5.14
C ASP A 177 -10.69 5.27 -4.89
N HIS A 178 -10.05 4.69 -5.92
CA HIS A 178 -9.26 3.47 -5.84
C HIS A 178 -7.77 3.81 -5.89
N TYR A 179 -7.05 3.38 -4.87
CA TYR A 179 -5.65 3.72 -4.64
C TYR A 179 -4.76 2.48 -4.59
N PHE A 180 -3.46 2.70 -4.74
CA PHE A 180 -2.42 1.76 -4.34
C PHE A 180 -1.55 2.40 -3.28
N ILE A 181 -1.10 1.60 -2.30
CA ILE A 181 -0.02 1.96 -1.39
C ILE A 181 1.28 1.32 -1.88
N VAL A 182 2.36 2.11 -1.87
CA VAL A 182 3.70 1.72 -2.34
C VAL A 182 4.72 2.05 -1.26
N PRO A 183 4.94 1.16 -0.27
CA PRO A 183 6.00 1.31 0.70
C PRO A 183 7.34 0.91 0.07
N GLN A 184 8.38 1.70 0.29
CA GLN A 184 9.74 1.41 -0.14
C GLN A 184 10.68 1.47 1.07
N VAL A 185 11.55 0.48 1.24
CA VAL A 185 12.46 0.41 2.40
C VAL A 185 13.90 0.24 1.92
N GLN A 186 14.76 1.20 2.23
CA GLN A 186 16.19 1.07 2.00
C GLN A 186 16.78 0.08 3.01
N VAL A 187 17.54 -0.90 2.52
CA VAL A 187 18.27 -1.85 3.37
C VAL A 187 19.73 -1.94 2.91
N THR A 188 20.66 -1.75 3.85
CA THR A 188 22.09 -1.99 3.64
C THR A 188 22.43 -3.46 3.90
N GLY A 189 23.16 -4.10 2.98
CA GLY A 189 23.63 -5.48 3.13
C GLY A 189 22.56 -6.56 2.85
N GLY A 190 21.38 -6.18 2.38
CA GLY A 190 20.28 -7.09 2.07
C GLY A 190 19.18 -6.40 1.28
N GLU A 191 18.00 -7.01 1.21
CA GLU A 191 16.80 -6.41 0.62
C GLU A 191 15.67 -6.35 1.66
N PHE A 192 14.76 -5.42 1.45
CA PHE A 192 13.40 -5.53 1.98
C PHE A 192 12.50 -6.13 0.91
N MET A 193 11.84 -7.23 1.24
CA MET A 193 10.86 -7.88 0.38
C MET A 193 9.49 -7.83 1.06
N TRP A 194 8.52 -7.13 0.49
CA TRP A 194 7.15 -7.06 1.01
C TRP A 194 6.48 -8.43 0.85
N LEU A 195 6.01 -9.01 1.96
CA LEU A 195 5.43 -10.34 1.98
C LEU A 195 3.97 -10.31 1.54
N SER A 196 3.57 -11.33 0.78
CA SER A 196 2.17 -11.51 0.38
C SER A 196 1.27 -11.88 1.55
N SER A 197 0.00 -11.52 1.38
CA SER A 197 -1.13 -12.07 2.11
C SER A 197 -2.08 -12.79 1.15
N THR A 198 -3.01 -13.54 1.73
CA THR A 198 -3.97 -14.34 0.98
C THR A 198 -4.85 -13.48 0.08
N ARG A 199 -5.11 -14.00 -1.12
CA ARG A 199 -6.12 -13.49 -2.03
C ARG A 199 -7.11 -14.61 -2.40
N PRO A 200 -8.43 -14.47 -2.16
CA PRO A 200 -9.09 -13.29 -1.59
C PRO A 200 -8.68 -13.02 -0.15
N ILE A 201 -8.84 -11.77 0.30
CA ILE A 201 -8.63 -11.39 1.70
C ILE A 201 -9.56 -12.22 2.59
N VAL A 202 -9.03 -12.81 3.65
CA VAL A 202 -9.80 -13.51 4.69
C VAL A 202 -9.44 -12.95 6.06
N SER A 203 -10.26 -13.27 7.07
CA SER A 203 -9.97 -12.92 8.47
C SER A 203 -8.54 -13.33 8.85
N PRO A 204 -7.76 -12.46 9.51
CA PRO A 204 -8.17 -11.21 10.17
C PRO A 204 -8.25 -9.98 9.24
N GLY A 205 -7.95 -10.13 7.96
CA GLY A 205 -8.12 -9.08 6.97
C GLY A 205 -9.58 -8.68 6.74
N LEU A 206 -9.78 -7.53 6.12
CA LEU A 206 -11.08 -6.91 5.85
C LEU A 206 -11.30 -6.86 4.33
N PRO A 207 -12.08 -7.79 3.76
CA PRO A 207 -12.35 -7.82 2.34
C PRO A 207 -13.01 -6.54 1.85
N PHE A 208 -12.65 -6.12 0.63
CA PHE A 208 -13.27 -5.01 -0.07
C PHE A 208 -13.56 -5.38 -1.53
N THR A 209 -14.26 -4.53 -2.26
CA THR A 209 -14.63 -4.79 -3.66
C THR A 209 -14.63 -3.49 -4.46
N PRO A 210 -14.06 -3.48 -5.68
CA PRO A 210 -13.20 -4.53 -6.22
C PRO A 210 -11.84 -4.60 -5.47
N ASP A 211 -11.37 -5.81 -5.23
CA ASP A 211 -10.00 -6.10 -4.75
C ASP A 211 -9.14 -6.43 -5.98
N LEU A 212 -8.11 -5.64 -6.28
CA LEU A 212 -7.21 -5.83 -7.44
C LEU A 212 -6.09 -6.79 -7.07
N GLN A 213 -4.85 -6.61 -7.50
CA GLN A 213 -3.79 -7.58 -7.17
C GLN A 213 -2.48 -6.84 -7.00
N ALA A 214 -1.50 -7.48 -6.38
CA ALA A 214 -0.17 -6.91 -6.23
C ALA A 214 0.50 -6.60 -7.58
N TRP A 215 1.09 -5.41 -7.68
CA TRP A 215 1.86 -4.93 -8.82
C TRP A 215 3.31 -4.64 -8.43
N VAL A 216 4.20 -4.63 -9.41
CA VAL A 216 5.60 -4.23 -9.22
C VAL A 216 6.14 -3.53 -10.47
N ARG A 217 7.04 -2.57 -10.27
CA ARG A 217 7.89 -1.99 -11.32
C ARG A 217 9.33 -1.80 -10.84
N ASN A 218 10.24 -1.60 -11.78
CA ASN A 218 11.60 -1.11 -11.51
C ASN A 218 11.87 0.14 -12.36
N ALA A 219 12.97 0.84 -12.06
CA ALA A 219 13.34 2.06 -12.80
C ALA A 219 13.48 1.89 -14.32
N ASN A 220 13.70 0.66 -14.82
CA ASN A 220 13.81 0.40 -16.27
C ASN A 220 12.45 0.17 -16.94
N LEU A 221 11.41 -0.12 -16.15
CA LEU A 221 10.05 -0.37 -16.59
C LEU A 221 9.16 0.88 -16.49
N ASP A 222 9.55 1.84 -15.65
CA ASP A 222 8.87 3.13 -15.46
C ASP A 222 8.38 3.75 -16.80
N PRO A 223 7.11 4.19 -16.91
CA PRO A 223 6.05 4.23 -15.88
C PRO A 223 5.14 3.00 -15.82
N ASP A 224 5.53 1.91 -16.45
CA ASP A 224 4.68 0.73 -16.54
C ASP A 224 4.79 -0.18 -15.31
N TRP A 225 3.72 -0.92 -15.05
CA TRP A 225 3.59 -1.85 -13.92
C TRP A 225 3.26 -3.25 -14.42
N LEU A 226 3.79 -4.27 -13.74
CA LEU A 226 3.47 -5.67 -13.98
C LEU A 226 2.71 -6.24 -12.80
N ARG A 227 1.73 -7.09 -13.06
CA ARG A 227 1.09 -7.90 -12.02
C ARG A 227 2.08 -8.95 -11.55
N VAL A 228 2.35 -8.99 -10.26
CA VAL A 228 3.34 -9.91 -9.66
C VAL A 228 3.00 -11.36 -10.02
N GLY A 229 1.75 -11.76 -9.77
CA GLY A 229 1.30 -13.13 -10.04
C GLY A 229 1.03 -13.38 -11.53
N THR A 230 0.22 -12.54 -12.17
CA THR A 230 -0.23 -12.78 -13.55
C THR A 230 0.88 -12.65 -14.58
N ASP A 231 1.67 -11.58 -14.51
CA ASP A 231 2.61 -11.26 -15.59
C ASP A 231 3.99 -11.88 -15.32
N ILE A 232 4.48 -11.83 -14.08
CA ILE A 232 5.84 -12.27 -13.73
C ILE A 232 5.89 -13.77 -13.39
N VAL A 233 5.09 -14.21 -12.42
CA VAL A 233 5.04 -15.65 -12.07
C VAL A 233 4.41 -16.45 -13.21
N GLY A 234 3.27 -16.00 -13.73
CA GLY A 234 2.61 -16.64 -14.86
C GLY A 234 2.10 -18.05 -14.55
N GLY A 235 2.08 -18.90 -15.58
CA GLY A 235 1.48 -20.23 -15.55
C GLY A 235 0.12 -20.30 -16.25
N ALA A 236 -0.41 -21.51 -16.44
CA ALA A 236 -1.71 -21.72 -17.10
C ALA A 236 -2.88 -21.12 -16.31
N THR A 237 -2.79 -21.16 -14.98
CA THR A 237 -3.68 -20.50 -14.04
C THR A 237 -2.81 -19.67 -13.10
N PRO A 238 -2.44 -18.45 -13.50
CA PRO A 238 -1.48 -17.68 -12.74
C PRO A 238 -2.03 -17.36 -11.36
N PRO A 239 -1.19 -17.38 -10.31
CA PRO A 239 -1.60 -16.94 -8.99
C PRO A 239 -1.89 -15.44 -9.00
N THR A 240 -2.63 -14.99 -7.99
CA THR A 240 -2.80 -13.57 -7.69
C THR A 240 -2.54 -13.38 -6.20
N PHE A 241 -1.91 -12.28 -5.83
CA PHE A 241 -1.51 -12.00 -4.45
C PHE A 241 -2.06 -10.66 -4.01
N ASN A 242 -2.29 -10.54 -2.71
CA ASN A 242 -2.31 -9.27 -1.99
C ASN A 242 -0.99 -9.17 -1.22
N LEU A 243 -0.64 -7.99 -0.71
CA LEU A 243 0.52 -7.75 0.14
C LEU A 243 0.06 -7.39 1.56
N ALA A 244 0.83 -7.82 2.56
CA ALA A 244 0.42 -7.68 3.96
C ALA A 244 0.61 -6.24 4.45
N PHE A 245 -0.48 -5.46 4.51
CA PHE A 245 -0.48 -4.12 5.11
C PHE A 245 -1.76 -3.77 5.86
N THR A 246 -1.65 -2.71 6.65
CA THR A 246 -2.79 -1.96 7.20
C THR A 246 -2.66 -0.47 6.94
N LEU A 247 -3.79 0.24 6.91
CA LEU A 247 -3.85 1.70 6.79
C LEU A 247 -4.89 2.24 7.76
N ASP A 248 -4.48 3.09 8.70
CA ASP A 248 -5.36 3.82 9.61
C ASP A 248 -5.81 5.14 8.96
N LEU A 249 -7.12 5.21 8.71
CA LEU A 249 -7.80 6.30 8.06
C LEU A 249 -8.76 6.97 9.03
N ARG A 250 -8.71 8.30 9.11
CA ARG A 250 -9.66 9.08 9.91
C ARG A 250 -10.32 10.14 9.05
N PRO A 251 -11.59 10.50 9.29
CA PRO A 251 -12.21 11.58 8.55
C PRO A 251 -11.49 12.90 8.80
N ASP A 252 -11.64 13.85 7.88
CA ASP A 252 -11.14 15.20 8.07
C ASP A 252 -11.86 15.90 9.24
N PRO A 253 -11.15 16.32 10.31
CA PRO A 253 -11.75 17.05 11.41
C PRO A 253 -12.35 18.39 10.99
N SER A 254 -11.95 18.97 9.85
CA SER A 254 -12.53 20.23 9.34
C SER A 254 -13.93 20.06 8.75
N ASN A 255 -14.33 18.83 8.39
CA ASN A 255 -15.72 18.52 8.01
C ASN A 255 -16.67 18.36 9.21
N ILE A 256 -16.19 18.59 10.44
CA ILE A 256 -16.99 18.45 11.67
C ILE A 256 -17.67 19.77 12.07
N ILE A 257 -17.41 20.91 11.43
CA ILE A 257 -17.98 22.21 11.86
C ILE A 257 -18.35 23.10 10.66
N TYR A 258 -19.60 22.99 10.15
CA TYR A 258 -20.26 24.09 9.42
C TYR A 258 -21.79 24.02 9.57
N LEU A 259 -22.30 24.20 10.79
CA LEU A 259 -23.66 24.73 11.00
C LEU A 259 -23.67 25.54 12.28
N TRP A 260 -23.28 26.83 12.21
CA TRP A 260 -23.89 27.94 12.95
C TRP A 260 -23.14 29.25 12.66
N PHE A 261 -23.53 29.94 11.59
CA PHE A 261 -23.61 31.41 11.56
C PHE A 261 -24.76 31.78 10.64
N GLY A 262 -25.94 31.91 11.22
CA GLY A 262 -27.14 32.27 10.50
C GLY A 262 -28.36 32.31 11.40
N GLN A 263 -28.34 33.18 12.41
CA GLN A 263 -29.43 34.08 12.81
C GLN A 263 -28.84 35.25 13.60
#